data_AF-A0A836CZV4-F1
#
_entry.id   AF-A0A836CZV4-F1
#
_cell.length_a   1.000
_cell.length_b   1.000
_cell.length_c   1.000
_cell.angle_alpha   90.00
_cell.angle_beta   90.00
_cell.angle_gamma   90.00
#
_symmetry.space_group_name_H-M   'P 1'
#
loop_
_entity.id
_entity.type
_entity.pdbx_description
1 polymer ?
#
loop_
_entity_poly.entity_id
_entity_poly.type
_entity_poly.pdbx_seq_one_letter_code
_entity_poly.pdbx_strand_id
1 'polypeptide(L)'
;MREILIGEPIATCLSPSVYDMICKLGFEVRENCDISSIVTQNGEVCWKKITDCMVYTESAQGLDHRESVRLLGPVCQAVHLYLSSLPKGEFEVQYAPALQWTGVPELFPEILDALRSLESPSISLSLMKLTSCLERALGDVYLLIGKDCPFLLRDLLASEELAQVFGQPVMDVLKVFVGSPRGLNLRNVLWHGFAAPREVPPKYCSMMLLLTAGLGQLLKGFLQQANLTLAHRPFVTLASVEDLIVFPGKYRFHVFLGLRLCKDIYSIIKQH
;
A
#
# COMPACT_ATOMS: atom_id res chain seq x y z
N MET A 1 30.90 -0.67 26.90
CA MET A 1 29.51 -0.21 27.08
C MET A 1 29.23 0.82 26.01
N ARG A 2 28.41 0.50 25.00
CA ARG A 2 27.93 1.50 24.03
C ARG A 2 26.68 2.14 24.63
N GLU A 3 26.73 3.43 24.87
CA GLU A 3 25.58 4.24 25.24
C GLU A 3 24.51 4.11 24.15
N ILE A 4 23.33 3.65 24.55
CA ILE A 4 22.12 3.70 23.72
C ILE A 4 21.72 5.17 23.70
N LEU A 5 22.02 5.85 22.59
CA LEU A 5 21.43 7.15 22.25
C LEU A 5 19.91 6.94 22.18
N ILE A 6 19.23 7.26 23.29
CA ILE A 6 17.78 7.42 23.33
C ILE A 6 17.50 8.63 22.42
N GLY A 7 17.08 8.37 21.19
CA GLY A 7 16.71 9.42 20.25
C GLY A 7 15.66 10.33 20.85
N GLU A 8 15.68 11.61 20.47
CA GLU A 8 14.70 12.59 20.95
C GLU A 8 13.26 12.06 20.80
N PRO A 9 12.38 12.30 21.78
CA PRO A 9 10.99 11.89 21.67
C PRO A 9 10.37 12.56 20.45
N ILE A 10 9.97 11.74 19.49
CA ILE A 10 9.32 12.22 18.27
C ILE A 10 7.98 12.80 18.69
N ALA A 11 7.79 14.10 18.46
CA ALA A 11 6.49 14.72 18.61
C ALA A 11 5.53 14.12 17.58
N THR A 12 4.57 13.33 18.06
CA THR A 12 3.53 12.75 17.22
C THR A 12 2.45 13.78 16.91
N CYS A 13 2.03 13.86 15.64
CA CYS A 13 0.85 14.61 15.22
C CYS A 13 -0.38 13.69 15.07
N LEU A 14 -0.23 12.40 15.34
CA LEU A 14 -1.33 11.43 15.30
C LEU A 14 -2.16 11.57 16.58
N SER A 15 -3.49 11.51 16.43
CA SER A 15 -4.36 11.36 17.60
C SER A 15 -4.04 10.03 18.33
N PRO A 16 -4.25 9.94 19.65
CA PRO A 16 -3.91 8.74 20.41
C PRO A 16 -4.48 7.43 19.84
N SER A 17 -5.71 7.46 19.32
CA SER A 17 -6.35 6.28 18.72
C SER A 17 -5.70 5.87 17.39
N VAL A 18 -5.35 6.84 16.54
CA VAL A 18 -4.65 6.59 15.27
C VAL A 18 -3.22 6.10 15.53
N TYR A 19 -2.54 6.70 16.50
CA TYR A 19 -1.20 6.25 16.92
C TYR A 19 -1.24 4.81 17.44
N ASP A 20 -2.20 4.47 18.31
CA ASP A 20 -2.36 3.10 18.83
C ASP A 20 -2.59 2.10 17.68
N MET A 21 -3.51 2.42 16.78
CA MET A 21 -3.87 1.58 15.64
C MET A 21 -2.71 1.35 14.66
N ILE A 22 -1.92 2.38 14.35
CA ILE A 22 -0.82 2.27 13.37
C ILE A 22 0.43 1.68 14.03
N CYS A 23 0.83 2.20 15.19
CA CYS A 23 2.16 1.98 15.75
C CYS A 23 2.23 0.78 16.69
N LYS A 24 1.12 0.37 17.30
CA LYS A 24 1.11 -0.66 18.35
C LYS A 24 0.30 -1.89 17.98
N LEU A 25 -0.97 -1.69 17.60
CA LEU A 25 -1.95 -2.75 17.43
C LEU A 25 -1.46 -3.84 16.47
N GLY A 26 -1.60 -5.11 16.87
CA GLY A 26 -1.17 -6.26 16.08
C GLY A 26 0.34 -6.54 16.12
N PHE A 27 1.15 -5.62 16.63
CA PHE A 27 2.59 -5.85 16.90
C PHE A 27 2.88 -6.11 18.38
N GLU A 28 1.85 -6.13 19.22
CA GLU A 28 1.90 -6.45 20.65
C GLU A 28 2.21 -7.93 20.90
N VAL A 29 1.74 -8.79 19.99
CA VAL A 29 1.85 -10.25 20.09
C VAL A 29 3.06 -10.71 19.26
N ARG A 30 3.99 -11.42 19.91
CA ARG A 30 5.19 -12.00 19.26
C ARG A 30 4.96 -13.41 18.71
N GLU A 31 3.73 -13.73 18.35
CA GLU A 31 3.42 -15.01 17.72
C GLU A 31 4.07 -15.05 16.34
N ASN A 32 4.86 -16.10 16.09
CA ASN A 32 5.49 -16.30 14.79
C ASN A 32 4.45 -16.83 13.81
N CYS A 33 4.06 -16.00 12.85
CA CYS A 33 3.31 -16.45 11.69
C CYS A 33 4.29 -17.08 10.68
N ASP A 34 4.05 -18.33 10.29
CA ASP A 34 4.88 -19.01 9.30
C ASP A 34 4.64 -18.42 7.90
N ILE A 35 5.71 -17.93 7.27
CA ILE A 35 5.68 -17.38 5.92
C ILE A 35 5.17 -18.40 4.90
N SER A 36 5.39 -19.70 5.10
CA SER A 36 4.93 -20.76 4.19
C SER A 36 3.41 -20.82 4.06
N SER A 37 2.69 -20.28 5.05
CA SER A 37 1.22 -20.14 5.03
C SER A 37 0.73 -18.91 4.26
N ILE A 38 1.61 -17.95 3.96
CA ILE A 38 1.30 -16.67 3.31
C ILE A 38 1.82 -16.65 1.87
N VAL A 39 2.98 -17.26 1.62
CA VAL A 39 3.63 -17.28 0.32
C VAL A 39 4.13 -18.69 0.02
N THR A 40 3.84 -19.19 -1.18
CA THR A 40 4.38 -20.48 -1.65
C THR A 40 5.86 -20.38 -1.99
N GLN A 41 6.52 -21.52 -2.20
CA GLN A 41 7.93 -21.54 -2.63
C GLN A 41 8.18 -20.82 -3.97
N ASN A 42 7.14 -20.68 -4.81
CA ASN A 42 7.23 -20.01 -6.11
C ASN A 42 6.85 -18.51 -6.05
N GLY A 43 6.62 -17.96 -4.86
CA GLY A 43 6.23 -16.55 -4.68
C GLY A 43 4.73 -16.29 -4.89
N GLU A 44 3.89 -17.32 -4.92
CA GLU A 44 2.43 -17.12 -5.02
C GLU A 44 1.84 -16.73 -3.67
N VAL A 45 1.00 -15.69 -3.67
CA VAL A 45 0.37 -15.17 -2.45
C VAL A 45 -0.83 -16.04 -2.08
N CYS A 46 -0.78 -16.64 -0.89
CA CYS A 46 -1.87 -17.42 -0.31
C CYS A 46 -2.91 -16.49 0.33
N TRP A 47 -3.79 -15.95 -0.50
CA TRP A 47 -4.83 -14.99 -0.07
C TRP A 47 -5.68 -15.49 1.09
N LYS A 48 -6.00 -16.78 1.14
CA LYS A 48 -6.81 -17.36 2.22
C LYS A 48 -6.27 -17.00 3.60
N LYS A 49 -4.96 -17.12 3.84
CA LYS A 49 -4.36 -16.81 5.14
C LYS A 49 -4.51 -15.33 5.53
N ILE A 50 -4.42 -14.44 4.54
CA ILE A 50 -4.55 -13.00 4.71
C ILE A 50 -6.01 -12.62 4.96
N THR A 51 -6.94 -13.17 4.16
CA THR A 51 -8.37 -12.87 4.26
C THR A 51 -9.02 -13.48 5.49
N ASP A 52 -8.49 -14.61 6.00
CA ASP A 52 -8.94 -15.21 7.27
C ASP A 52 -8.63 -14.29 8.48
N CYS A 53 -7.84 -13.22 8.30
CA CYS A 53 -7.63 -12.17 9.31
C CYS A 53 -8.74 -11.09 9.31
N MET A 54 -9.64 -11.08 8.32
CA MET A 54 -10.72 -10.09 8.25
C MET A 54 -11.84 -10.45 9.22
N VAL A 55 -12.17 -9.52 10.09
CA VAL A 55 -13.27 -9.65 11.05
C VAL A 55 -14.41 -8.72 10.64
N TYR A 56 -15.60 -9.29 10.58
CA TYR A 56 -16.83 -8.58 10.23
C TYR A 56 -17.63 -8.30 11.50
N THR A 57 -18.26 -7.14 11.57
CA THR A 57 -19.13 -6.77 12.69
C THR A 57 -20.35 -7.69 12.75
N GLU A 58 -21.01 -7.77 13.91
CA GLU A 58 -22.18 -8.64 14.13
C GLU A 58 -23.33 -8.43 13.12
N SER A 59 -23.43 -7.22 12.55
CA SER A 59 -24.40 -6.90 11.49
C SER A 59 -24.04 -7.46 10.11
N ALA A 60 -22.87 -8.10 9.95
CA ALA A 60 -22.26 -8.57 8.70
C ALA A 60 -22.11 -7.51 7.58
N GLN A 61 -22.47 -6.25 7.82
CA GLN A 61 -22.46 -5.16 6.85
C GLN A 61 -21.19 -4.30 6.88
N GLY A 62 -20.26 -4.57 7.80
CA GLY A 62 -19.05 -3.76 7.93
C GLY A 62 -17.89 -4.52 8.58
N LEU A 63 -16.67 -4.05 8.30
CA LEU A 63 -15.43 -4.58 8.85
C LEU A 63 -15.19 -4.05 10.28
N ASP A 64 -14.84 -4.95 11.20
CA ASP A 64 -14.14 -4.59 12.42
C ASP A 64 -12.68 -4.33 12.06
N HIS A 65 -12.39 -3.07 11.75
CA HIS A 65 -11.07 -2.65 11.31
C HIS A 65 -10.03 -2.83 12.41
N ARG A 66 -10.40 -2.65 13.68
CA ARG A 66 -9.46 -2.75 14.80
C ARG A 66 -9.02 -4.19 14.96
N GLU A 67 -9.98 -5.10 15.01
CA GLU A 67 -9.66 -6.51 15.15
C GLU A 67 -8.94 -7.07 13.92
N SER A 68 -9.34 -6.64 12.72
CA SER A 68 -8.67 -7.02 11.48
C SER A 68 -7.19 -6.56 11.46
N VAL A 69 -6.90 -5.33 11.90
CA VAL A 69 -5.51 -4.84 12.04
C VAL A 69 -4.74 -5.68 13.06
N ARG A 70 -5.37 -6.02 14.19
CA ARG A 70 -4.76 -6.84 15.24
C ARG A 70 -4.32 -8.20 14.70
N LEU A 71 -5.16 -8.86 13.90
CA LEU A 71 -4.86 -10.16 13.31
C LEU A 71 -3.88 -10.08 12.12
N LEU A 72 -3.91 -8.97 11.36
CA LEU A 72 -2.97 -8.75 10.27
C LEU A 72 -1.54 -8.43 10.75
N GLY A 73 -1.36 -7.92 11.97
CA GLY A 73 -0.05 -7.52 12.49
C GLY A 73 1.04 -8.60 12.40
N PRO A 74 0.80 -9.83 12.90
CA PRO A 74 1.74 -10.95 12.76
C PRO A 74 2.02 -11.34 11.29
N VAL A 75 1.01 -11.24 10.41
CA VAL A 75 1.17 -11.48 8.96
C VAL A 75 2.10 -10.43 8.34
N CYS A 76 1.88 -9.15 8.65
CA CYS A 76 2.76 -8.05 8.20
C CYS A 76 4.21 -8.25 8.67
N GLN A 77 4.38 -8.71 9.91
CA GLN A 77 5.70 -9.00 10.48
C GLN A 77 6.40 -10.14 9.73
N ALA A 78 5.71 -11.25 9.47
CA ALA A 78 6.28 -12.39 8.74
C ALA A 78 6.69 -12.01 7.32
N VAL A 79 5.82 -11.29 6.61
CA VAL A 79 6.09 -10.77 5.25
C VAL A 79 7.29 -9.83 5.24
N HIS A 80 7.40 -8.94 6.23
CA HIS A 80 8.54 -8.05 6.35
C HIS A 80 9.86 -8.81 6.52
N LEU A 81 9.91 -9.77 7.44
CA LEU A 81 11.12 -10.58 7.65
C LEU A 81 11.51 -11.35 6.39
N TYR A 82 10.53 -11.95 5.72
CA TYR A 82 10.73 -12.68 4.47
C TYR A 82 11.30 -11.76 3.37
N LEU A 83 10.63 -10.65 3.05
CA LEU A 83 11.09 -9.74 1.98
C LEU A 83 12.44 -9.09 2.31
N SER A 84 12.71 -8.77 3.58
CA SER A 84 14.01 -8.25 4.00
C SER A 84 15.14 -9.29 3.86
N SER A 85 14.83 -10.58 3.99
CA SER A 85 15.80 -11.67 3.82
C SER A 85 15.96 -12.15 2.36
N LEU A 86 14.97 -11.88 1.50
CA LEU A 86 14.94 -12.37 0.14
C LEU A 86 16.02 -11.67 -0.70
N PRO A 87 16.91 -12.40 -1.40
CA PRO A 87 17.89 -11.81 -2.31
C PRO A 87 17.23 -11.00 -3.43
N LYS A 88 17.88 -9.93 -3.91
CA LYS A 88 17.32 -9.04 -4.95
C LYS A 88 16.99 -9.80 -6.25
N GLY A 89 17.89 -10.69 -6.71
CA GLY A 89 17.63 -11.49 -7.91
C GLY A 89 16.46 -12.47 -7.75
N GLU A 90 16.27 -13.05 -6.56
CA GLU A 90 15.12 -13.92 -6.29
C GLU A 90 13.82 -13.13 -6.27
N PHE A 91 13.82 -11.92 -5.70
CA PHE A 91 12.69 -11.01 -5.75
C PHE A 91 12.29 -10.67 -7.18
N GLU A 92 13.26 -10.32 -8.03
CA GLU A 92 13.02 -9.99 -9.43
C GLU A 92 12.41 -11.18 -10.19
N VAL A 93 12.93 -12.39 -9.97
CA VAL A 93 12.40 -13.61 -10.62
C VAL A 93 10.98 -13.93 -10.12
N GLN A 94 10.72 -13.84 -8.81
CA GLN A 94 9.45 -14.27 -8.23
C GLN A 94 8.32 -13.25 -8.39
N TYR A 95 8.60 -11.95 -8.21
CA TYR A 95 7.57 -10.93 -8.08
C TYR A 95 7.49 -9.94 -9.25
N ALA A 96 8.59 -9.65 -9.94
CA ALA A 96 8.57 -8.66 -11.02
C ALA A 96 7.54 -8.98 -12.13
N PRO A 97 7.31 -10.23 -12.55
CA PRO A 97 6.25 -10.56 -13.51
C PRO A 97 4.86 -10.20 -13.01
N ALA A 98 4.61 -10.40 -11.72
CA ALA A 98 3.32 -10.11 -11.08
C ALA A 98 3.14 -8.63 -10.72
N LEU A 99 4.14 -7.78 -10.97
CA LEU A 99 4.09 -6.33 -10.69
C LEU A 99 3.96 -5.49 -11.97
N GLN A 100 4.10 -6.11 -13.15
CA GLN A 100 3.97 -5.45 -14.46
C GLN A 100 2.60 -4.79 -14.66
N TRP A 101 1.55 -5.36 -14.08
CA TRP A 101 0.17 -4.85 -14.20
C TRP A 101 -0.02 -3.44 -13.62
N THR A 102 0.96 -2.90 -12.90
CA THR A 102 0.87 -1.55 -12.35
C THR A 102 1.27 -0.46 -13.34
N GLY A 103 1.88 -0.84 -14.47
CA GLY A 103 2.44 0.10 -15.45
C GLY A 103 3.69 0.85 -14.97
N VAL A 104 4.19 0.58 -13.75
CA VAL A 104 5.41 1.17 -13.18
C VAL A 104 6.24 0.12 -12.43
N PRO A 105 6.70 -0.96 -13.09
CA PRO A 105 7.40 -2.06 -12.43
C PRO A 105 8.74 -1.64 -11.80
N GLU A 106 9.30 -0.52 -12.22
CA GLU A 106 10.64 -0.07 -11.79
C GLU A 106 10.62 0.50 -10.38
N LEU A 107 9.43 0.83 -9.88
CA LEU A 107 9.20 1.31 -8.54
C LEU A 107 9.53 0.25 -7.48
N PHE A 108 9.27 -1.03 -7.75
CA PHE A 108 9.31 -2.06 -6.70
C PHE A 108 10.73 -2.44 -6.25
N PRO A 109 11.73 -2.54 -7.15
CA PRO A 109 13.12 -2.68 -6.72
C PRO A 109 13.60 -1.50 -5.86
N GLU A 110 13.17 -0.27 -6.17
CA GLU A 110 13.48 0.93 -5.36
C GLU A 110 12.92 0.80 -3.93
N ILE A 111 11.64 0.39 -3.82
CA ILE A 111 10.99 0.17 -2.53
C ILE A 111 11.70 -0.93 -1.73
N LEU A 112 12.11 -2.02 -2.38
CA LEU A 112 12.83 -3.12 -1.72
C LEU A 112 14.18 -2.66 -1.16
N ASP A 113 14.91 -1.84 -1.92
CA ASP A 113 16.18 -1.27 -1.46
C ASP A 113 15.96 -0.30 -0.27
N ALA A 114 14.90 0.51 -0.28
CA ALA A 114 14.51 1.35 0.84
C ALA A 114 14.10 0.56 2.11
N LEU A 115 13.42 -0.58 1.93
CA LEU A 115 13.08 -1.49 3.03
C LEU A 115 14.33 -2.10 3.69
N ARG A 116 15.40 -2.31 2.93
CA ARG A 116 16.68 -2.84 3.43
C ARG A 116 17.57 -1.78 4.07
N SER A 117 17.53 -0.54 3.58
CA SER A 117 18.30 0.56 4.18
C SER A 117 17.77 0.96 5.56
N LEU A 118 16.49 0.66 5.83
CA LEU A 118 15.77 1.03 7.06
C LEU A 118 15.79 2.54 7.35
N GLU A 119 16.07 3.35 6.34
CA GLU A 119 15.98 4.79 6.43
C GLU A 119 14.51 5.20 6.52
N SER A 120 14.15 5.70 7.69
CA SER A 120 12.75 5.93 8.05
C SER A 120 11.99 6.91 7.11
N PRO A 121 12.59 8.02 6.62
CA PRO A 121 11.96 8.84 5.59
C PRO A 121 11.74 8.09 4.26
N SER A 122 12.68 7.21 3.89
CA SER A 122 12.64 6.41 2.66
C SER A 122 11.51 5.38 2.69
N ILE A 123 11.21 4.80 3.86
CA ILE A 123 10.07 3.89 4.05
C ILE A 123 8.73 4.62 3.87
N SER A 124 8.58 5.79 4.51
CA SER A 124 7.35 6.58 4.41
C SER A 124 7.11 7.03 2.95
N LEU A 125 8.16 7.50 2.29
CA LEU A 125 8.15 7.85 0.86
C LEU A 125 7.77 6.64 -0.01
N SER A 126 8.39 5.49 0.23
CA SER A 126 8.13 4.25 -0.52
C SER A 126 6.69 3.82 -0.41
N LEU A 127 6.11 3.88 0.80
CA LEU A 127 4.71 3.56 1.02
C LEU A 127 3.78 4.57 0.32
N MET A 128 4.10 5.87 0.32
CA MET A 128 3.33 6.86 -0.45
C MET A 128 3.34 6.58 -1.96
N LYS A 129 4.52 6.30 -2.53
CA LYS A 129 4.66 5.94 -3.95
C LYS A 129 3.85 4.68 -4.27
N LEU A 130 3.96 3.67 -3.42
CA LEU A 130 3.27 2.39 -3.55
C LEU A 130 1.75 2.53 -3.51
N THR A 131 1.20 3.27 -2.54
CA THR A 131 -0.26 3.47 -2.46
C THR A 131 -0.79 4.28 -3.64
N SER A 132 0.01 5.23 -4.15
CA SER A 132 -0.37 6.03 -5.33
C SER A 132 -0.36 5.17 -6.60
N CYS A 133 0.70 4.37 -6.77
CA CYS A 133 0.82 3.42 -7.88
C CYS A 133 -0.34 2.42 -7.88
N LEU A 134 -0.68 1.88 -6.71
CA LEU A 134 -1.79 0.96 -6.55
C LEU A 134 -3.14 1.63 -6.86
N GLU A 135 -3.40 2.85 -6.35
CA GLU A 135 -4.62 3.61 -6.65
C GLU A 135 -4.83 3.79 -8.16
N ARG A 136 -3.76 4.15 -8.88
CA ARG A 136 -3.78 4.25 -10.35
C ARG A 136 -4.04 2.90 -11.03
N ALA A 137 -3.29 1.88 -10.66
CA ALA A 137 -3.38 0.55 -11.28
C ALA A 137 -4.77 -0.07 -11.06
N LEU A 138 -5.35 0.09 -9.87
CA LEU A 138 -6.72 -0.34 -9.59
C LEU A 138 -7.74 0.41 -10.44
N GLY A 139 -7.53 1.69 -10.72
CA GLY A 139 -8.42 2.41 -11.65
C GLY A 139 -8.31 1.92 -13.09
N ASP A 140 -7.13 1.46 -13.55
CA ASP A 140 -7.00 0.81 -14.86
C ASP A 140 -7.79 -0.51 -14.89
N VAL A 141 -7.72 -1.30 -13.82
CA VAL A 141 -8.49 -2.55 -13.68
C VAL A 141 -9.99 -2.29 -13.61
N TYR A 142 -10.42 -1.27 -12.87
CA TYR A 142 -11.83 -0.89 -12.78
C TYR A 142 -12.42 -0.62 -14.17
N LEU A 143 -11.67 0.06 -15.05
CA LEU A 143 -12.11 0.40 -16.40
C LEU A 143 -12.19 -0.79 -17.37
N LEU A 144 -11.79 -2.00 -16.95
CA LEU A 144 -12.10 -3.22 -17.70
C LEU A 144 -13.61 -3.51 -17.71
N ILE A 145 -14.33 -3.09 -16.66
CA ILE A 145 -15.73 -3.41 -16.41
C ILE A 145 -16.56 -2.12 -16.36
N GLY A 146 -16.11 -1.15 -15.57
CA GLY A 146 -16.78 0.13 -15.35
C GLY A 146 -16.51 1.14 -16.48
N LYS A 147 -17.33 2.18 -16.53
CA LYS A 147 -17.22 3.26 -17.53
C LYS A 147 -16.46 4.48 -17.03
N ASP A 148 -16.73 4.89 -15.78
CA ASP A 148 -16.14 6.06 -15.15
C ASP A 148 -15.48 5.67 -13.83
N CYS A 149 -14.16 5.86 -13.72
CA CYS A 149 -13.40 5.51 -12.53
C CYS A 149 -13.77 6.45 -11.35
N PRO A 150 -14.10 5.92 -10.16
CA PRO A 150 -14.32 6.74 -8.98
C PRO A 150 -13.09 7.61 -8.66
N PHE A 151 -13.33 8.86 -8.26
CA PHE A 151 -12.28 9.81 -7.89
C PHE A 151 -11.63 9.51 -6.53
N LEU A 152 -12.37 8.90 -5.60
CA LEU A 152 -11.88 8.61 -4.26
C LEU A 152 -11.44 7.15 -4.17
N LEU A 153 -10.20 6.91 -3.70
CA LEU A 153 -9.68 5.56 -3.47
C LEU A 153 -10.64 4.69 -2.63
N ARG A 154 -11.26 5.27 -1.60
CA ARG A 154 -12.24 4.54 -0.76
C ARG A 154 -13.41 4.01 -1.60
N ASP A 155 -13.91 4.80 -2.52
CA ASP A 155 -15.08 4.46 -3.34
C ASP A 155 -14.66 3.47 -4.43
N LEU A 156 -13.45 3.62 -4.99
CA LEU A 156 -12.83 2.64 -5.88
C LEU A 156 -12.70 1.27 -5.18
N LEU A 157 -12.20 1.22 -3.95
CA LEU A 157 -12.07 -0.03 -3.18
C LEU A 157 -13.41 -0.64 -2.74
N ALA A 158 -14.49 0.15 -2.75
CA ALA A 158 -15.84 -0.30 -2.45
C ALA A 158 -16.62 -0.75 -3.70
N SER A 159 -16.02 -0.63 -4.88
CA SER A 159 -16.68 -0.96 -6.15
C SER A 159 -16.91 -2.46 -6.34
N GLU A 160 -18.04 -2.80 -6.97
CA GLU A 160 -18.37 -4.17 -7.34
C GLU A 160 -17.46 -4.65 -8.48
N GLU A 161 -17.02 -3.74 -9.35
CA GLU A 161 -16.11 -4.01 -10.47
C GLU A 161 -14.79 -4.60 -9.97
N LEU A 162 -14.16 -3.98 -8.96
CA LEU A 162 -12.93 -4.55 -8.39
C LEU A 162 -13.19 -5.80 -7.57
N ALA A 163 -14.33 -5.89 -6.88
CA ALA A 163 -14.72 -7.11 -6.16
C ALA A 163 -14.97 -8.29 -7.11
N GLN A 164 -15.44 -8.04 -8.34
CA GLN A 164 -15.61 -9.06 -9.38
C GLN A 164 -14.27 -9.61 -9.86
N VAL A 165 -13.24 -8.76 -9.95
CA VAL A 165 -11.89 -9.16 -10.42
C VAL A 165 -11.09 -9.84 -9.31
N PHE A 166 -11.05 -9.24 -8.12
CA PHE A 166 -10.15 -9.65 -7.04
C PHE A 166 -10.85 -10.45 -5.92
N GLY A 167 -12.17 -10.41 -5.86
CA GLY A 167 -12.96 -10.99 -4.77
C GLY A 167 -13.15 -10.01 -3.61
N GLN A 168 -14.35 -10.04 -3.01
CA GLN A 168 -14.70 -9.17 -1.87
C GLN A 168 -13.72 -9.26 -0.69
N PRO A 169 -13.27 -10.46 -0.24
CA PRO A 169 -12.36 -10.55 0.90
C PRO A 169 -11.00 -9.87 0.64
N VAL A 170 -10.50 -9.90 -0.60
CA VAL A 170 -9.24 -9.24 -0.98
C VAL A 170 -9.41 -7.71 -0.95
N MET A 171 -10.53 -7.21 -1.48
CA MET A 171 -10.85 -5.79 -1.43
C MET A 171 -11.00 -5.30 0.02
N ASP A 172 -11.55 -6.12 0.90
CA ASP A 172 -11.69 -5.79 2.33
C ASP A 172 -10.33 -5.65 3.03
N VAL A 173 -9.35 -6.49 2.68
CA VAL A 173 -7.96 -6.32 3.15
C VAL A 173 -7.43 -4.94 2.73
N LEU A 174 -7.58 -4.55 1.46
CA LEU A 174 -7.12 -3.23 0.99
C LEU A 174 -7.85 -2.07 1.70
N LYS A 175 -9.15 -2.21 1.99
CA LYS A 175 -9.91 -1.20 2.74
C LYS A 175 -9.33 -0.98 4.15
N VAL A 176 -8.85 -2.03 4.81
CA VAL A 176 -8.18 -1.94 6.11
C VAL A 176 -6.87 -1.16 6.03
N PHE A 177 -6.06 -1.37 4.99
CA PHE A 177 -4.77 -0.69 4.85
C PHE A 177 -4.88 0.77 4.36
N VAL A 178 -5.67 1.03 3.32
CA VAL A 178 -5.61 2.32 2.60
C VAL A 178 -6.97 2.99 2.34
N GLY A 179 -8.09 2.32 2.63
CA GLY A 179 -9.42 2.81 2.24
C GLY A 179 -10.10 3.72 3.27
N SER A 180 -10.45 3.16 4.43
CA SER A 180 -11.34 3.83 5.40
C SER A 180 -10.56 4.55 6.51
N PRO A 181 -11.02 5.73 6.99
CA PRO A 181 -10.47 6.35 8.20
C PRO A 181 -10.70 5.54 9.48
N ARG A 182 -11.54 4.50 9.43
CA ARG A 182 -11.71 3.53 10.53
C ARG A 182 -10.61 2.46 10.56
N GLY A 183 -9.89 2.28 9.44
CA GLY A 183 -8.71 1.41 9.35
C GLY A 183 -7.41 2.20 9.48
N LEU A 184 -6.32 1.64 8.95
CA LEU A 184 -5.00 2.28 9.00
C LEU A 184 -4.94 3.57 8.19
N ASN A 185 -5.69 3.63 7.07
CA ASN A 185 -5.77 4.79 6.19
C ASN A 185 -4.38 5.34 5.78
N LEU A 186 -3.43 4.44 5.54
CA LEU A 186 -1.99 4.76 5.40
C LEU A 186 -1.75 5.81 4.31
N ARG A 187 -2.50 5.72 3.21
CA ARG A 187 -2.46 6.68 2.10
C ARG A 187 -2.68 8.11 2.59
N ASN A 188 -3.75 8.37 3.33
CA ASN A 188 -4.08 9.74 3.78
C ASN A 188 -3.20 10.19 4.95
N VAL A 189 -2.87 9.29 5.88
CA VAL A 189 -1.99 9.59 7.01
C VAL A 189 -0.62 10.10 6.54
N LEU A 190 -0.06 9.44 5.53
CA LEU A 190 1.22 9.83 4.94
C LEU A 190 1.09 11.04 4.02
N TRP A 191 0.08 11.06 3.15
CA TRP A 191 -0.13 12.17 2.19
C TRP A 191 -0.32 13.53 2.88
N HIS A 192 -1.05 13.56 4.00
CA HIS A 192 -1.25 14.78 4.77
C HIS A 192 -0.08 15.11 5.72
N GLY A 193 0.93 14.24 5.81
CA GLY A 193 2.09 14.43 6.68
C GLY A 193 1.76 14.32 8.16
N PHE A 194 0.72 13.56 8.54
CA PHE A 194 0.35 13.36 9.94
C PHE A 194 1.34 12.48 10.69
N ALA A 195 1.93 11.50 10.00
CA ALA A 195 2.94 10.62 10.59
C ALA A 195 4.35 11.21 10.42
N ALA A 196 5.08 11.29 11.53
CA ALA A 196 6.51 11.53 11.51
C ALA A 196 7.25 10.30 10.95
N PRO A 197 8.47 10.46 10.40
CA PRO A 197 9.14 9.43 9.60
C PRO A 197 9.28 8.04 10.25
N ARG A 198 9.27 7.93 11.59
CA ARG A 198 9.46 6.65 12.31
C ARG A 198 8.17 6.08 12.89
N GLU A 199 7.05 6.77 12.71
CA GLU A 199 5.77 6.33 13.30
C GLU A 199 5.13 5.21 12.49
N VAL A 200 5.30 5.19 11.17
CA VAL A 200 4.75 4.13 10.33
C VAL A 200 5.68 2.92 10.32
N PRO A 201 5.26 1.75 10.80
CA PRO A 201 6.10 0.56 10.79
C PRO A 201 6.44 0.12 9.35
N PRO A 202 7.70 -0.26 9.06
CA PRO A 202 8.12 -0.71 7.72
C PRO A 202 7.37 -1.96 7.23
N LYS A 203 6.83 -2.74 8.18
CA LYS A 203 6.04 -3.95 7.92
C LYS A 203 4.84 -3.68 7.03
N TYR A 204 4.22 -2.51 7.14
CA TYR A 204 3.11 -2.12 6.26
C TYR A 204 3.56 -1.88 4.83
N CYS A 205 4.76 -1.32 4.62
CA CYS A 205 5.33 -1.16 3.29
C CYS A 205 5.65 -2.52 2.65
N SER A 206 6.28 -3.43 3.40
CA SER A 206 6.49 -4.81 2.94
C SER A 206 5.19 -5.54 2.62
N MET A 207 4.17 -5.41 3.47
CA MET A 207 2.87 -6.03 3.24
C MET A 207 2.18 -5.46 2.00
N MET A 208 2.15 -4.14 1.83
CA MET A 208 1.56 -3.52 0.65
C MET A 208 2.28 -3.92 -0.65
N LEU A 209 3.60 -4.14 -0.61
CA LEU A 209 4.35 -4.63 -1.76
C LEU A 209 3.88 -6.02 -2.14
N LEU A 210 3.81 -6.94 -1.17
CA LEU A 210 3.35 -8.31 -1.40
C LEU A 210 1.90 -8.35 -1.90
N LEU A 211 1.01 -7.55 -1.30
CA LEU A 211 -0.39 -7.43 -1.73
C LEU A 211 -0.48 -6.96 -3.19
N THR A 212 0.35 -6.00 -3.60
CA THR A 212 0.38 -5.50 -4.99
C THR A 212 0.79 -6.60 -5.97
N ALA A 213 1.77 -7.43 -5.62
CA ALA A 213 2.14 -8.58 -6.44
C ALA A 213 1.03 -9.66 -6.46
N GLY A 214 0.42 -9.96 -5.31
CA GLY A 214 -0.68 -10.91 -5.19
C GLY A 214 -1.92 -10.51 -5.99
N LEU A 215 -2.21 -9.20 -6.10
CA LEU A 215 -3.27 -8.69 -6.96
C LEU A 215 -2.95 -8.94 -8.43
N GLY A 216 -1.71 -8.72 -8.85
CA GLY A 216 -1.28 -9.02 -10.22
C GLY A 216 -1.39 -10.50 -10.58
N GLN A 217 -1.15 -11.40 -9.61
CA GLN A 217 -1.37 -12.84 -9.78
C GLN A 217 -2.85 -13.16 -10.02
N LEU A 218 -3.76 -12.59 -9.22
CA LEU A 218 -5.21 -12.76 -9.41
C LEU A 218 -5.69 -12.18 -10.74
N LEU A 219 -5.26 -10.95 -11.05
CA LEU A 219 -5.64 -10.25 -12.29
C LEU A 219 -5.21 -11.03 -13.53
N LYS A 220 -4.00 -11.60 -13.53
CA LYS A 220 -3.53 -12.45 -14.63
C LYS A 220 -4.49 -13.61 -14.89
N GLY A 221 -4.96 -14.28 -13.84
CA GLY A 221 -5.96 -15.33 -13.95
C GLY A 221 -7.29 -14.84 -14.54
N PHE A 222 -7.80 -13.71 -14.03
CA PHE A 222 -9.03 -13.10 -14.52
C PHE A 222 -8.96 -12.71 -16.00
N LEU A 223 -7.89 -12.01 -16.42
CA LEU A 223 -7.69 -11.57 -17.80
C LEU A 223 -7.62 -12.76 -18.77
N GLN A 224 -6.95 -13.84 -18.38
CA GLN A 224 -6.87 -15.07 -19.17
C GLN A 224 -8.24 -15.74 -19.33
N GLN A 225 -9.02 -15.82 -18.26
CA GLN A 225 -10.36 -16.42 -18.29
C GLN A 225 -11.36 -15.59 -19.10
N ALA A 226 -11.30 -14.26 -18.97
CA ALA A 226 -12.19 -13.34 -19.65
C ALA A 226 -11.73 -12.97 -21.07
N ASN A 227 -10.54 -13.42 -21.50
CA ASN A 227 -9.89 -13.04 -22.75
C ASN A 227 -9.81 -11.51 -22.93
N LEU A 228 -9.39 -10.82 -21.86
CA LEU A 228 -9.24 -9.37 -21.81
C LEU A 228 -7.76 -8.96 -21.76
N THR A 229 -7.49 -7.73 -22.19
CA THR A 229 -6.19 -7.10 -22.06
C THR A 229 -6.32 -5.84 -21.21
N LEU A 230 -5.46 -5.68 -20.22
CA LEU A 230 -5.38 -4.47 -19.42
C LEU A 230 -4.78 -3.32 -20.24
N ALA A 231 -5.50 -2.20 -20.32
CA ALA A 231 -4.99 -0.96 -20.90
C ALA A 231 -4.64 0.02 -19.79
N HIS A 232 -3.42 0.57 -19.85
CA HIS A 232 -3.00 1.62 -18.92
C HIS A 232 -3.45 2.98 -19.41
N ARG A 233 -4.06 3.77 -18.52
CA ARG A 233 -4.32 5.18 -18.80
C ARG A 233 -2.99 5.91 -19.04
N PRO A 234 -2.93 7.01 -19.80
CA PRO A 234 -1.69 7.78 -19.93
C PRO A 234 -1.27 8.40 -18.59
N PHE A 235 0.01 8.71 -18.45
CA PHE A 235 0.49 9.57 -17.35
C PHE A 235 0.21 11.03 -17.71
N VAL A 236 -0.15 11.82 -16.71
CA VAL A 236 -0.29 13.27 -16.90
C VAL A 236 1.08 13.91 -16.91
N THR A 237 1.47 14.46 -18.07
CA THR A 237 2.68 15.25 -18.21
C THR A 237 2.41 16.67 -17.73
N LEU A 238 3.07 17.07 -16.63
CA LEU A 238 3.09 18.45 -16.17
C LEU A 238 4.14 19.24 -16.98
N ALA A 239 3.70 19.97 -18.00
CA ALA A 239 4.56 20.68 -18.93
C ALA A 239 5.13 21.98 -18.34
N SER A 240 4.45 22.62 -17.38
CA SER A 240 4.87 23.87 -16.76
C SER A 240 4.80 23.83 -15.23
N VAL A 241 5.50 24.78 -14.58
CA VAL A 241 5.37 25.00 -13.13
C VAL A 241 4.07 25.74 -12.79
N GLU A 242 3.47 26.44 -13.76
CA GLU A 242 2.14 27.05 -13.59
C GLU A 242 1.03 25.99 -13.43
N ASP A 243 1.21 24.79 -14.00
CA ASP A 243 0.29 23.65 -13.81
C ASP A 243 0.26 23.12 -12.36
N LEU A 244 1.22 23.55 -11.52
CA LEU A 244 1.31 23.21 -10.10
C LEU A 244 0.62 24.25 -9.17
N ILE A 245 0.00 25.30 -9.72
CA ILE A 245 -0.78 26.31 -8.97
C ILE A 245 -2.16 25.74 -8.55
N VAL A 246 -2.18 24.53 -8.02
CA VAL A 246 -3.37 23.88 -7.44
C VAL A 246 -3.39 24.02 -5.91
N PHE A 247 -2.30 24.51 -5.30
CA PHE A 247 -2.23 24.74 -3.85
C PHE A 247 -2.56 26.20 -3.49
N PRO A 248 -3.67 26.47 -2.77
CA PRO A 248 -3.98 27.81 -2.29
C PRO A 248 -2.86 28.27 -1.36
N GLY A 249 -2.26 29.41 -1.72
CA GLY A 249 -0.98 29.86 -1.18
C GLY A 249 -0.99 30.10 0.32
N LYS A 250 -0.18 29.31 1.06
CA LYS A 250 0.36 29.72 2.37
C LYS A 250 1.63 29.02 2.85
N TYR A 251 2.28 28.17 2.05
CA TYR A 251 3.53 27.50 2.45
C TYR A 251 4.58 27.54 1.33
N ARG A 252 5.33 28.64 1.24
CA ARG A 252 6.32 28.89 0.18
C ARG A 252 7.74 28.35 0.47
N PHE A 253 7.99 27.66 1.59
CA PHE A 253 9.38 27.37 2.02
C PHE A 253 9.81 25.89 2.17
N HIS A 254 9.01 24.90 1.77
CA HIS A 254 9.44 23.47 1.72
C HIS A 254 9.27 22.81 0.33
N VAL A 255 9.33 23.62 -0.72
CA VAL A 255 8.73 23.29 -2.01
C VAL A 255 9.61 22.40 -2.91
N PHE A 256 10.93 22.30 -2.72
CA PHE A 256 11.77 21.59 -3.71
C PHE A 256 11.75 20.05 -3.63
N LEU A 257 11.76 19.46 -2.42
CA LEU A 257 11.62 18.00 -2.27
C LEU A 257 10.16 17.57 -2.51
N GLY A 258 9.22 18.37 -2.00
CA GLY A 258 7.78 18.17 -2.17
C GLY A 258 7.31 18.29 -3.62
N LEU A 259 7.97 19.08 -4.48
CA LEU A 259 7.59 19.19 -5.89
C LEU A 259 8.01 18.00 -6.75
N ARG A 260 9.13 17.33 -6.47
CA ARG A 260 9.53 16.13 -7.21
C ARG A 260 8.69 14.93 -6.76
N LEU A 261 8.49 14.79 -5.46
CA LEU A 261 7.50 13.89 -4.86
C LEU A 261 6.09 14.15 -5.40
N CYS A 262 5.65 15.41 -5.44
CA CYS A 262 4.38 15.77 -6.05
C CYS A 262 4.42 15.44 -7.53
N LYS A 263 5.45 15.70 -8.32
CA LYS A 263 5.45 15.33 -9.75
C LYS A 263 5.38 13.82 -9.97
N ASP A 264 6.16 13.03 -9.24
CA ASP A 264 6.18 11.57 -9.37
C ASP A 264 4.86 10.97 -8.87
N ILE A 265 4.31 11.46 -7.77
CA ILE A 265 3.02 10.98 -7.25
C ILE A 265 1.82 11.55 -8.03
N TYR A 266 1.87 12.81 -8.47
CA TYR A 266 0.79 13.48 -9.20
C TYR A 266 0.71 13.01 -10.65
N SER A 267 1.85 12.68 -11.29
CA SER A 267 1.82 12.02 -12.61
C SER A 267 1.13 10.65 -12.52
N ILE A 268 1.27 9.96 -11.37
CA ILE A 268 0.55 8.72 -11.06
C ILE A 268 -0.93 8.98 -10.74
N ILE A 269 -1.26 10.03 -9.97
CA ILE A 269 -2.60 10.24 -9.41
C ILE A 269 -3.57 10.99 -10.33
N LYS A 270 -3.14 11.98 -11.13
CA LYS A 270 -4.12 12.86 -11.79
C LYS A 270 -4.83 12.14 -12.95
N GLN A 271 -6.11 11.86 -12.75
CA GLN A 271 -7.05 11.43 -13.77
C GLN A 271 -7.71 12.66 -14.40
N HIS A 272 -7.23 13.08 -15.57
CA HIS A 272 -8.03 13.77 -16.61
C HIS A 272 -7.46 13.38 -17.96
#